data_AF-A0AAE7E3C4-F1
#
_entry.id   AF-A0AAE7E3C4-F1
#
_cell.length_a   1.000
_cell.length_b   1.000
_cell.length_c   1.000
_cell.angle_alpha   90.00
_cell.angle_beta   90.00
_cell.angle_gamma   90.00
#
_symmetry.space_group_name_H-M   'P 1'
#
loop_
_entity.id
_entity.type
_entity.pdbx_description
1 polymer ?
#
loop_
_entity_poly.entity_id
_entity_poly.type
_entity_poly.pdbx_seq_one_letter_code
_entity_poly.pdbx_strand_id
1 'polypeptide(L)'
;MYLFGFGSLINLTSAQKSFKRVLTQDDLIPVKIKGYERVWNAIESIQFEEKKVNGVFLNIQKNENSILDGVVIEISQEELDILKLREKNYSCITIQSKDTLNKDFKSDLIAFMTTNEKKLAKVGDLNTFIPAKYIQIIKEALKNYDDDFVKGFEKSLKNYPFTLKEGSYIFTDPIQNNVAREGIKKQDESK
;
A
#
# COMPACT_ATOMS: atom_id res chain seq x y z
N MET A 1 16.85 7.13 -0.49
CA MET A 1 15.66 7.55 0.31
C MET A 1 14.96 6.29 0.80
N TYR A 2 14.07 6.39 1.77
CA TYR A 2 13.37 5.20 2.30
C TYR A 2 11.87 5.34 2.11
N LEU A 3 11.23 4.31 1.56
CA LEU A 3 9.79 4.19 1.42
C LEU A 3 9.25 3.26 2.49
N PHE A 4 8.27 3.70 3.25
CA PHE A 4 7.48 2.86 4.14
C PHE A 4 6.19 2.40 3.45
N GLY A 5 6.04 1.09 3.28
CA GLY A 5 4.87 0.43 2.71
C GLY A 5 4.11 -0.40 3.74
N PHE A 6 2.81 -0.16 3.88
CA PHE A 6 1.95 -0.80 4.89
C PHE A 6 0.74 -1.56 4.29
N GLY A 7 0.59 -1.52 2.97
CA GLY A 7 -0.48 -2.16 2.21
C GLY A 7 0.07 -3.22 1.26
N SER A 8 -0.30 -3.18 -0.03
CA SER A 8 0.17 -4.16 -1.01
C SER A 8 1.68 -4.15 -1.24
N LEU A 9 2.39 -3.07 -0.90
CA LEU A 9 3.85 -2.98 -1.02
C LEU A 9 4.62 -3.96 -0.14
N ILE A 10 4.00 -4.58 0.88
CA ILE A 10 4.63 -5.69 1.61
C ILE A 10 4.75 -6.96 0.76
N ASN A 11 4.01 -7.04 -0.36
CA ASN A 11 4.09 -8.17 -1.28
C ASN A 11 5.19 -7.89 -2.31
N LEU A 12 6.22 -8.75 -2.36
CA LEU A 12 7.35 -8.59 -3.29
C LEU A 12 6.92 -8.42 -4.75
N THR A 13 6.02 -9.28 -5.25
CA THR A 13 5.51 -9.20 -6.63
C THR A 13 4.73 -7.92 -6.88
N SER A 14 3.99 -7.42 -5.89
CA SER A 14 3.31 -6.13 -6.01
C SER A 14 4.29 -4.96 -5.97
N ALA A 15 5.28 -5.00 -5.08
CA ALA A 15 6.31 -3.97 -4.95
C ALA A 15 7.11 -3.85 -6.26
N GLN A 16 7.62 -4.98 -6.79
CA GLN A 16 8.44 -5.05 -8.00
C GLN A 16 7.87 -4.26 -9.19
N LYS A 17 6.56 -4.14 -9.33
CA LYS A 17 5.90 -3.39 -10.40
C LYS A 17 6.27 -1.90 -10.45
N SER A 18 6.72 -1.35 -9.32
CA SER A 18 7.15 0.04 -9.17
C SER A 18 8.66 0.22 -9.30
N PHE A 19 9.43 -0.83 -9.58
CA PHE A 19 10.88 -0.83 -9.55
C PHE A 19 11.44 -1.40 -10.86
N LYS A 20 12.43 -0.71 -11.43
CA LYS A 20 13.18 -1.20 -12.61
C LYS A 20 14.21 -2.26 -12.22
N ARG A 21 14.85 -2.07 -11.06
CA ARG A 21 15.74 -3.06 -10.45
C ARG A 21 14.94 -4.26 -9.96
N VAL A 22 15.57 -5.42 -9.91
CA VAL A 22 14.96 -6.62 -9.32
C VAL A 22 15.03 -6.49 -7.80
N LEU A 23 13.86 -6.55 -7.16
CA LEU A 23 13.73 -6.64 -5.72
C LEU A 23 13.80 -8.11 -5.28
N THR A 24 14.31 -8.31 -4.07
CA THR A 24 14.30 -9.57 -3.33
C THR A 24 13.52 -9.38 -2.03
N GLN A 25 13.23 -10.46 -1.31
CA GLN A 25 12.54 -10.35 -0.02
C GLN A 25 13.38 -9.56 1.00
N ASP A 26 14.71 -9.60 0.88
CA ASP A 26 15.63 -8.86 1.76
C ASP A 26 15.57 -7.35 1.54
N ASP A 27 15.11 -6.89 0.37
CA ASP A 27 14.85 -5.46 0.10
C ASP A 27 13.61 -4.93 0.84
N LEU A 28 12.73 -5.80 1.32
CA LEU A 28 11.49 -5.45 2.04
C LEU A 28 11.73 -5.59 3.54
N ILE A 29 12.39 -4.60 4.13
CA ILE A 29 12.86 -4.64 5.53
C ILE A 29 11.66 -4.47 6.47
N PRO A 30 11.29 -5.46 7.31
CA PRO A 30 10.18 -5.32 8.25
C PRO A 30 10.49 -4.26 9.33
N VAL A 31 9.57 -3.32 9.52
CA VAL A 31 9.69 -2.27 10.54
C VAL A 31 8.39 -2.05 11.31
N LYS A 32 8.54 -1.48 12.51
CA LYS A 32 7.46 -1.01 13.36
C LYS A 32 7.55 0.51 13.50
N ILE A 33 6.47 1.20 13.17
CA ILE A 33 6.34 2.66 13.25
C ILE A 33 5.40 3.04 14.40
N LYS A 34 5.84 3.91 15.31
CA LYS A 34 4.98 4.50 16.34
C LYS A 34 4.13 5.62 15.76
N GLY A 35 2.93 5.80 16.31
CA GLY A 35 2.14 7.01 16.08
C GLY A 35 1.18 6.92 14.90
N TYR A 36 1.08 5.75 14.29
CA TYR A 36 0.17 5.47 13.18
C TYR A 36 -0.59 4.17 13.41
N GLU A 37 -1.77 4.08 12.83
CA GLU A 37 -2.54 2.85 12.74
C GLU A 37 -3.04 2.63 11.32
N ARG A 38 -3.29 1.36 10.99
CA ARG A 38 -3.77 0.94 9.68
C ARG A 38 -5.30 0.91 9.66
N VAL A 39 -5.90 1.54 8.66
CA VAL A 39 -7.36 1.66 8.52
C VAL A 39 -7.81 1.37 7.08
N TRP A 40 -9.03 0.85 6.92
CA TRP A 40 -9.65 0.66 5.61
C TRP A 40 -10.52 1.86 5.27
N ASN A 41 -9.95 2.89 4.66
CA ASN A 41 -10.74 4.06 4.27
C ASN A 41 -10.23 4.79 3.02
N ALA A 42 -9.14 4.37 2.37
CA ALA A 42 -8.72 5.03 1.14
C ALA A 42 -9.60 4.60 -0.04
N ILE A 43 -10.25 5.57 -0.69
CA ILE A 43 -11.10 5.33 -1.86
C ILE A 43 -10.28 5.44 -3.15
N GLU A 44 -10.43 4.42 -3.99
CA GLU A 44 -10.07 4.44 -5.39
C GLU A 44 -11.26 4.09 -6.28
N SER A 45 -11.33 4.74 -7.44
CA SER A 45 -12.33 4.37 -8.45
C SER A 45 -11.84 3.13 -9.18
N ILE A 46 -12.59 2.04 -9.04
CA ILE A 46 -12.26 0.74 -9.64
C ILE A 46 -13.43 0.22 -10.45
N GLN A 47 -13.14 -0.72 -11.34
CA GLN A 47 -14.14 -1.38 -12.16
C GLN A 47 -14.06 -2.88 -11.95
N PHE A 48 -15.18 -3.49 -11.53
CA PHE A 48 -15.38 -4.94 -11.57
C PHE A 48 -16.20 -5.26 -12.80
N GLU A 49 -15.66 -6.09 -13.69
CA GLU A 49 -16.30 -6.40 -14.99
C GLU A 49 -16.65 -5.09 -15.73
N GLU A 50 -17.94 -4.77 -15.89
CA GLU A 50 -18.42 -3.54 -16.54
C GLU A 50 -18.92 -2.48 -15.55
N LYS A 51 -18.85 -2.72 -14.23
CA LYS A 51 -19.42 -1.85 -13.19
C LYS A 51 -18.34 -1.06 -12.45
N LYS A 52 -18.43 0.26 -12.52
CA LYS A 52 -17.60 1.18 -11.72
C LYS A 52 -18.13 1.29 -10.29
N VAL A 53 -17.23 1.12 -9.34
CA VAL A 53 -17.51 1.16 -7.90
C VAL A 53 -16.37 1.87 -7.15
N ASN A 54 -16.63 2.25 -5.91
CA ASN A 54 -15.57 2.69 -5.01
C ASN A 54 -14.89 1.48 -4.39
N GLY A 55 -13.60 1.33 -4.65
CA GLY A 55 -12.73 0.37 -3.98
C GLY A 55 -12.15 0.98 -2.73
N VAL A 56 -12.25 0.28 -1.60
CA VAL A 56 -11.62 0.66 -0.33
C VAL A 56 -10.34 -0.12 -0.15
N PHE A 57 -9.26 0.62 0.08
CA PHE A 57 -7.90 0.11 0.28
C PHE A 57 -7.36 0.50 1.65
N LEU A 58 -6.25 -0.12 2.04
CA LEU A 58 -5.57 0.21 3.28
C LEU A 58 -4.97 1.61 3.19
N ASN A 59 -5.19 2.37 4.24
CA ASN A 59 -4.59 3.66 4.52
C ASN A 59 -3.94 3.61 5.91
N ILE A 60 -3.29 4.71 6.28
CA ILE A 60 -2.83 4.96 7.63
C ILE A 60 -3.45 6.25 8.15
N GLN A 61 -3.57 6.34 9.47
CA GLN A 61 -3.94 7.58 10.15
C GLN A 61 -3.11 7.74 11.42
N LYS A 62 -2.98 8.97 11.89
CA LYS A 62 -2.23 9.26 13.12
C LYS A 62 -2.98 8.69 14.32
N ASN A 63 -2.26 7.95 15.16
CA ASN A 63 -2.69 7.50 16.47
C ASN A 63 -1.45 7.28 17.35
N GLU A 64 -1.20 8.21 18.28
CA GLU A 64 0.02 8.27 19.10
C GLU A 64 0.26 7.02 19.97
N ASN A 65 -0.81 6.29 20.26
CA ASN A 65 -0.80 5.09 21.09
C ASN A 65 -0.68 3.79 20.28
N SER A 66 -0.60 3.90 18.95
CA SER A 66 -0.55 2.76 18.05
C SER A 66 0.85 2.51 17.51
N ILE A 67 1.07 1.24 17.16
CA ILE A 67 2.24 0.76 16.45
C ILE A 67 1.74 0.14 15.16
N LEU A 68 2.40 0.51 14.06
CA LEU A 68 2.09 0.08 12.71
C LEU A 68 3.23 -0.74 12.13
N ASP A 69 2.94 -1.98 11.78
CA ASP A 69 3.85 -2.84 11.02
C ASP A 69 3.81 -2.52 9.52
N GLY A 70 4.96 -2.59 8.88
CA GLY A 70 5.10 -2.44 7.44
C GLY A 70 6.54 -2.71 7.00
N VAL A 71 6.84 -2.47 5.73
CA VAL A 71 8.19 -2.66 5.20
C VAL A 71 8.82 -1.33 4.85
N VAL A 72 10.13 -1.25 4.99
CA VAL A 72 10.94 -0.19 4.40
C VAL A 72 11.69 -0.72 3.19
N ILE A 73 11.61 0.01 2.09
CA ILE A 73 12.36 -0.25 0.86
C ILE A 73 13.23 0.97 0.57
N GLU A 74 14.52 0.76 0.27
CA GLU A 74 15.37 1.83 -0.21
C GLU A 74 15.00 2.19 -1.66
N ILE A 75 14.79 3.48 -1.91
CA ILE A 75 14.34 4.02 -3.19
C ILE A 75 15.22 5.19 -3.68
N SER A 76 15.32 5.29 -5.00
CA SER A 76 15.83 6.44 -5.74
C SER A 76 14.74 7.48 -6.02
N GLN A 77 15.12 8.64 -6.55
CA GLN A 77 14.17 9.69 -6.95
C GLN A 77 13.27 9.25 -8.11
N GLU A 78 13.83 8.52 -9.07
CA GLU A 78 13.08 7.98 -10.19
C GLU A 78 11.99 7.00 -9.72
N GLU A 79 12.35 6.08 -8.80
CA GLU A 79 11.40 5.13 -8.21
C GLU A 79 10.31 5.84 -7.40
N LEU A 80 10.65 6.91 -6.68
CA LEU A 80 9.67 7.75 -5.97
C LEU A 80 8.64 8.34 -6.94
N ASP A 81 9.07 8.83 -8.10
CA ASP A 81 8.17 9.45 -9.06
C ASP A 81 7.22 8.42 -9.71
N ILE A 82 7.70 7.19 -9.94
CA ILE A 82 6.83 6.07 -10.34
C ILE A 82 5.83 5.71 -9.24
N LEU A 83 6.27 5.68 -7.98
CA LEU A 83 5.39 5.38 -6.85
C LEU A 83 4.29 6.44 -6.70
N LYS A 84 4.57 7.73 -6.93
CA LYS A 84 3.54 8.78 -6.94
C LYS A 84 2.47 8.57 -8.01
N LEU A 85 2.83 7.98 -9.17
CA LEU A 85 1.85 7.64 -10.21
C LEU A 85 0.95 6.47 -9.78
N ARG A 86 1.53 5.49 -9.07
CA ARG A 86 0.78 4.35 -8.50
C ARG A 86 -0.15 4.79 -7.37
N GLU A 87 0.34 5.65 -6.49
CA GLU A 87 -0.35 6.07 -5.25
C GLU A 87 -1.10 7.39 -5.45
N LYS A 88 -1.70 7.61 -6.63
CA LYS A 88 -2.23 8.90 -7.10
C LYS A 88 -3.22 9.58 -6.14
N ASN A 89 -4.05 8.83 -5.40
CA ASN A 89 -4.98 9.42 -4.43
C ASN A 89 -4.42 9.52 -3.00
N TYR A 90 -3.15 9.19 -2.80
CA TYR A 90 -2.46 9.37 -1.53
C TYR A 90 -1.58 10.62 -1.59
N SER A 91 -1.46 11.29 -0.45
CA SER A 91 -0.44 12.32 -0.26
C SER A 91 0.86 11.67 0.19
N CYS A 92 1.96 12.14 -0.37
CA CYS A 92 3.29 11.81 0.11
C CYS A 92 3.51 12.51 1.47
N ILE A 93 3.75 11.72 2.51
CA ILE A 93 4.04 12.21 3.86
C ILE A 93 5.42 11.76 4.33
N THR A 94 5.93 12.43 5.34
CA THR A 94 7.18 12.09 6.01
C THR A 94 6.90 11.49 7.38
N ILE A 95 7.49 10.33 7.66
CA ILE A 95 7.53 9.68 8.98
C ILE A 95 8.94 9.88 9.52
N GLN A 96 9.06 10.43 10.74
CA GLN A 96 10.38 10.73 11.30
C GLN A 96 11.12 9.43 11.60
N SER A 97 12.41 9.36 11.27
CA SER A 97 13.19 8.12 11.49
C SER A 97 13.22 7.71 12.96
N LYS A 98 13.17 8.65 13.91
CA LYS A 98 13.07 8.34 15.34
C LYS A 98 11.79 7.60 15.76
N ASP A 99 10.77 7.58 14.91
CA ASP A 99 9.50 6.89 15.19
C ASP A 99 9.56 5.41 14.77
N THR A 100 10.67 4.93 14.19
CA THR A 100 10.93 3.50 13.95
C THR A 100 11.43 2.83 15.22
N LEU A 101 10.87 1.66 15.56
CA LEU A 101 11.10 1.04 16.86
C LEU A 101 12.17 -0.06 16.86
N ASN A 102 12.36 -0.75 15.72
CA ASN A 102 13.16 -1.97 15.62
C ASN A 102 14.34 -1.87 14.65
N LYS A 103 14.50 -0.72 13.98
CA LYS A 103 15.53 -0.44 12.97
C LYS A 103 15.83 1.06 13.00
N ASP A 104 17.10 1.42 12.80
CA ASP A 104 17.52 2.80 12.61
C ASP A 104 17.69 3.14 11.13
N PHE A 105 17.29 4.35 10.75
CA PHE A 105 17.46 4.84 9.38
C PHE A 105 18.18 6.19 9.38
N LYS A 106 19.05 6.38 8.39
CA LYS A 106 19.87 7.61 8.24
C LYS A 106 19.06 8.85 7.84
N SER A 107 17.82 8.65 7.38
CA SER A 107 16.92 9.72 6.99
C SER A 107 15.48 9.33 7.33
N ASP A 108 14.60 10.32 7.37
CA ASP A 108 13.16 10.11 7.48
C ASP A 108 12.62 9.22 6.34
N LEU A 109 11.47 8.62 6.61
CA LEU A 109 10.79 7.70 5.69
C LEU A 109 9.68 8.45 4.94
N ILE A 110 9.50 8.09 3.68
CA ILE A 110 8.39 8.53 2.85
C ILE A 110 7.27 7.50 2.95
N ALA A 111 6.03 7.93 3.16
CA ALA A 111 4.85 7.07 3.10
C ALA A 111 3.74 7.73 2.29
N PHE A 112 2.77 6.94 1.86
CA PHE A 112 1.59 7.41 1.13
C PHE A 112 0.37 7.32 2.03
N MET A 113 -0.26 8.45 2.35
CA MET A 113 -1.44 8.55 3.22
C MET A 113 -2.53 9.35 2.53
N THR A 114 -3.76 8.82 2.45
CA THR A 114 -4.90 9.59 1.96
C THR A 114 -5.35 10.54 3.06
N THR A 115 -5.25 11.84 2.80
CA THR A 115 -5.64 12.93 3.70
C THR A 115 -6.83 13.74 3.18
N ASN A 116 -7.15 13.60 1.89
CA ASN A 116 -8.28 14.28 1.26
C ASN A 116 -9.59 13.61 1.71
N GLU A 117 -10.42 14.35 2.45
CA GLU A 117 -11.70 13.85 2.97
C GLU A 117 -12.64 13.30 1.89
N LYS A 118 -12.58 13.83 0.67
CA LYS A 118 -13.40 13.34 -0.47
C LYS A 118 -12.96 11.97 -0.97
N LYS A 119 -11.77 11.51 -0.56
CA LYS A 119 -11.16 10.22 -0.88
C LYS A 119 -11.14 9.29 0.33
N LEU A 120 -11.79 9.67 1.43
CA LEU A 120 -11.95 8.83 2.62
C LEU A 120 -13.35 8.23 2.66
N ALA A 121 -13.43 6.91 2.71
CA ALA A 121 -14.68 6.17 2.84
C ALA A 121 -15.24 6.29 4.26
N LYS A 122 -16.56 6.43 4.33
CA LYS A 122 -17.33 6.46 5.58
C LYS A 122 -18.22 5.23 5.65
N VAL A 123 -18.34 4.67 6.86
CA VAL A 123 -19.22 3.51 7.09
C VAL A 123 -20.65 3.89 6.66
N GLY A 124 -21.25 3.07 5.79
CA GLY A 124 -22.56 3.34 5.19
C GLY A 124 -22.50 3.92 3.77
N ASP A 125 -21.32 4.28 3.25
CA ASP A 125 -21.18 4.72 1.85
C ASP A 125 -21.68 3.64 0.89
N LEU A 126 -22.57 4.05 -0.03
CA LEU A 126 -23.11 3.16 -1.06
C LEU A 126 -22.07 2.85 -2.13
N ASN A 127 -22.25 1.74 -2.84
CA ASN A 127 -21.38 1.30 -3.95
C ASN A 127 -19.88 1.26 -3.58
N THR A 128 -19.57 0.95 -2.32
CA THR A 128 -18.23 1.03 -1.74
C THR A 128 -17.85 -0.32 -1.14
N PHE A 129 -16.76 -0.90 -1.63
CA PHE A 129 -16.39 -2.29 -1.36
C PHE A 129 -14.89 -2.45 -1.15
N ILE A 130 -14.49 -3.39 -0.29
CA ILE A 130 -13.10 -3.84 -0.22
C ILE A 130 -12.91 -4.97 -1.26
N PRO A 131 -11.95 -4.85 -2.20
CA PRO A 131 -11.70 -5.93 -3.16
C PRO A 131 -11.07 -7.15 -2.47
N ALA A 132 -11.74 -8.30 -2.55
CA ALA A 132 -11.23 -9.54 -1.92
C ALA A 132 -9.85 -9.96 -2.45
N LYS A 133 -9.60 -9.72 -3.75
CA LYS A 133 -8.30 -9.97 -4.38
C LYS A 133 -7.16 -9.13 -3.78
N TYR A 134 -7.46 -7.94 -3.29
CA TYR A 134 -6.45 -7.11 -2.61
C TYR A 134 -6.08 -7.69 -1.23
N ILE A 135 -7.06 -8.23 -0.49
CA ILE A 135 -6.80 -8.98 0.75
C ILE A 135 -5.94 -10.22 0.48
N GLN A 136 -6.22 -10.95 -0.61
CA GLN A 136 -5.41 -12.12 -0.99
C GLN A 136 -3.94 -11.74 -1.21
N ILE A 137 -3.66 -10.63 -1.89
CA ILE A 137 -2.28 -10.14 -2.09
C ILE A 137 -1.56 -9.92 -0.75
N ILE A 138 -2.25 -9.32 0.22
CA ILE A 138 -1.70 -9.08 1.55
C ILE A 138 -1.45 -10.42 2.27
N LYS A 139 -2.46 -11.31 2.30
CA LYS A 139 -2.33 -12.62 2.96
C LYS A 139 -1.22 -13.48 2.37
N GLU A 140 -1.04 -13.46 1.05
CA GLU A 140 0.06 -14.17 0.39
C GLU A 140 1.42 -13.57 0.77
N ALA A 141 1.51 -12.25 0.89
CA ALA A 141 2.74 -11.60 1.32
C ALA A 141 3.14 -12.01 2.74
N LEU A 142 2.17 -12.05 3.66
CA LEU A 142 2.38 -12.36 5.08
C LEU A 142 3.04 -13.72 5.33
N LYS A 143 2.98 -14.67 4.38
CA LYS A 143 3.68 -15.96 4.46
C LYS A 143 5.21 -15.84 4.46
N ASN A 144 5.76 -14.69 4.09
CA ASN A 144 7.21 -14.44 4.01
C ASN A 144 7.75 -13.65 5.22
N TYR A 145 6.90 -13.39 6.22
CA TYR A 145 7.26 -12.61 7.41
C TYR A 145 7.11 -13.46 8.68
N ASP A 146 7.76 -13.03 9.75
CA ASP A 146 7.67 -13.70 11.05
C ASP A 146 6.30 -13.51 11.73
N ASP A 147 6.03 -14.32 12.75
CA ASP A 147 4.77 -14.30 13.49
C ASP A 147 4.45 -12.96 14.15
N ASP A 148 5.46 -12.19 14.56
CA ASP A 148 5.28 -10.90 15.22
C ASP A 148 4.75 -9.86 14.23
N PHE A 149 5.36 -9.81 13.03
CA PHE A 149 4.91 -8.98 11.92
C PHE A 149 3.48 -9.37 11.45
N VAL A 150 3.22 -10.67 11.33
CA VAL A 150 1.91 -11.19 10.92
C VAL A 150 0.83 -10.79 11.91
N LYS A 151 1.08 -10.93 13.22
CA LYS A 151 0.14 -10.50 14.28
C LYS A 151 -0.18 -9.00 14.22
N GLY A 152 0.81 -8.18 13.86
CA GLY A 152 0.64 -6.75 13.62
C GLY A 152 -0.33 -6.43 12.47
N PHE A 153 -0.36 -7.27 11.44
CA PHE A 153 -1.30 -7.15 10.31
C PHE A 153 -2.68 -7.72 10.60
N GLU A 154 -2.79 -8.78 11.39
CA GLU A 154 -4.06 -9.49 11.63
C GLU A 154 -5.20 -8.58 12.11
N LYS A 155 -4.90 -7.56 12.91
CA LYS A 155 -5.91 -6.60 13.41
C LYS A 155 -6.66 -5.92 12.26
N SER A 156 -5.97 -5.63 11.16
CA SER A 156 -6.55 -5.00 9.97
C SER A 156 -7.20 -5.99 9.02
N LEU A 157 -7.06 -7.30 9.25
CA LEU A 157 -7.64 -8.35 8.41
C LEU A 157 -8.84 -9.05 9.07
N LYS A 158 -9.30 -8.51 10.21
CA LYS A 158 -10.50 -8.91 10.96
C LYS A 158 -11.49 -7.74 10.96
N ASN A 159 -12.79 -8.03 11.02
CA ASN A 159 -13.87 -7.03 11.14
C ASN A 159 -13.83 -5.90 10.09
N TYR A 160 -13.88 -6.24 8.80
CA TYR A 160 -13.85 -5.26 7.73
C TYR A 160 -15.00 -4.24 7.83
N PRO A 161 -14.73 -2.92 7.73
CA PRO A 161 -15.77 -1.89 7.85
C PRO A 161 -16.65 -1.75 6.60
N PHE A 162 -16.28 -2.42 5.51
CA PHE A 162 -17.02 -2.43 4.25
C PHE A 162 -17.16 -3.87 3.74
N THR A 163 -18.21 -4.09 2.94
CA THR A 163 -18.47 -5.38 2.32
C THR A 163 -17.33 -5.79 1.38
N LEU A 164 -16.92 -7.06 1.47
CA LEU A 164 -15.95 -7.63 0.54
C LEU A 164 -16.63 -7.91 -0.80
N LYS A 165 -15.96 -7.56 -1.89
CA LYS A 165 -16.42 -7.87 -3.24
C LYS A 165 -15.43 -8.79 -3.95
N GLU A 166 -15.93 -9.95 -4.35
CA GLU A 166 -15.18 -10.95 -5.13
C GLU A 166 -15.02 -10.53 -6.58
N GLY A 167 -14.05 -11.16 -7.25
CA GLY A 167 -13.75 -10.94 -8.67
C GLY A 167 -12.49 -10.12 -8.91
N SER A 168 -12.12 -10.02 -10.19
CA SER A 168 -11.02 -9.14 -10.61
C SER A 168 -11.53 -7.72 -10.81
N TYR A 169 -10.77 -6.76 -10.28
CA TYR A 169 -11.00 -5.33 -10.52
C TYR A 169 -9.86 -4.74 -11.35
N ILE A 170 -10.09 -3.61 -11.99
CA ILE A 170 -9.05 -2.72 -12.54
C ILE A 170 -9.20 -1.33 -11.94
N PHE A 171 -8.11 -0.55 -11.88
CA PHE A 171 -8.24 0.87 -11.57
C PHE A 171 -8.80 1.58 -12.79
N THR A 172 -9.73 2.53 -12.59
CA THR A 172 -10.32 3.24 -13.74
C THR A 172 -9.37 4.27 -14.33
N ASP A 173 -8.36 4.70 -13.57
CA ASP A 173 -7.28 5.54 -14.08
C ASP A 173 -6.27 4.65 -14.86
N PRO A 174 -6.05 4.87 -16.16
CA PRO A 174 -5.20 4.01 -16.97
C PRO A 174 -3.73 4.00 -16.53
N ILE A 175 -3.21 5.13 -16.05
CA ILE A 175 -1.82 5.26 -15.61
C ILE A 175 -1.63 4.48 -14.32
N GLN A 176 -2.51 4.69 -13.34
CA GLN A 176 -2.50 3.94 -12.09
C GLN A 176 -2.67 2.44 -12.35
N ASN A 177 -3.60 2.08 -13.24
CA ASN A 177 -3.86 0.68 -13.58
C ASN A 177 -2.61 0.01 -14.17
N ASN A 178 -1.94 0.69 -15.11
CA ASN A 178 -0.71 0.19 -15.72
C ASN A 178 0.38 -0.03 -14.65
N VAL A 179 0.73 1.00 -13.87
CA VAL A 179 1.82 0.89 -12.87
C VAL A 179 1.47 -0.12 -11.76
N ALA A 180 0.24 -0.14 -11.25
CA ALA A 180 -0.13 -1.03 -10.15
C ALA A 180 -0.35 -2.50 -10.58
N ARG A 181 -0.75 -2.76 -11.83
CA ARG A 181 -1.06 -4.12 -12.30
C ARG A 181 -0.05 -4.68 -13.28
N GLU A 182 0.28 -3.95 -14.33
CA GLU A 182 1.21 -4.38 -15.39
C GLU A 182 2.66 -4.13 -14.98
N GLY A 183 2.90 -3.11 -14.16
CA GLY A 183 4.22 -2.65 -13.78
C GLY A 183 4.88 -1.81 -14.88
N ILE A 184 6.05 -1.26 -14.58
CA ILE A 184 6.86 -0.56 -15.58
C ILE A 184 7.27 -1.61 -16.61
N LYS A 185 6.65 -1.60 -17.80
CA LYS A 185 7.15 -2.39 -18.93
C LYS A 185 8.60 -1.99 -19.13
N LYS A 186 9.52 -2.95 -19.21
CA LYS A 186 10.81 -2.67 -19.80
C LYS A 186 10.50 -2.11 -21.19
N GLN A 187 10.82 -0.84 -21.42
CA GLN A 187 11.16 -0.46 -22.78
C GLN A 187 12.47 -1.20 -23.06
N ASP A 188 12.35 -2.47 -23.45
CA ASP A 188 13.45 -3.17 -24.08
C ASP A 188 13.72 -2.43 -25.39
N GLU A 189 14.90 -1.81 -25.43
CA GLU A 189 15.79 -1.77 -26.58
C GLU A 189 15.11 -1.53 -27.93
N SER A 190 14.99 -0.26 -28.29
CA SER A 190 14.83 0.15 -29.69
C SER A 190 15.65 1.40 -29.96
N LYS A 191 16.98 1.26 -29.87
CA LYS A 191 18.01 1.68 -30.83
C LYS A 191 19.37 1.83 -30.15
#